data_AF-A0A6A4LA21-F1
#
_entry.id   AF-A0A6A4LA21-F1
#
_cell.length_a   1.000
_cell.length_b   1.000
_cell.length_c   1.000
_cell.angle_alpha   90.00
_cell.angle_beta   90.00
_cell.angle_gamma   90.00
#
_symmetry.space_group_name_H-M   'P 1'
#
loop_
_entity.id
_entity.type
_entity.pdbx_description
1 polymer ?
#
loop_
_entity_poly.entity_id
_entity_poly.type
_entity_poly.pdbx_seq_one_letter_code
_entity_poly.pdbx_strand_id
1 'polypeptide(L)'
;MYDKELRREKRKKWLLYGLAFIIFQSAIIALFTLTVMKVRNPKFRVRSATFDTFDIQSTTNPSFSLRTNVVVGIKNANFGPYKYDNSTVYFYYGDTEVGSAIIPKSKAQFRRTKKFTVGVDLASTKLLLVLSDTTLLLL
;
A
#
# COMPACT_ATOMS: atom_id res chain seq x y z
N MET A 1 59.91 33.74 10.07
CA MET A 1 59.71 32.46 10.80
C MET A 1 58.33 32.42 11.47
N TYR A 2 57.95 33.51 12.15
CA TYR A 2 56.66 33.74 12.82
C TYR A 2 55.37 33.46 12.00
N ASP A 3 55.30 33.84 10.72
CA ASP A 3 54.11 33.62 9.89
C ASP A 3 53.81 32.15 9.56
N LYS A 4 54.79 31.24 9.70
CA LYS A 4 54.59 29.81 9.46
C LYS A 4 53.88 29.15 10.65
N GLU A 5 54.15 29.61 11.87
CA GLU A 5 53.53 29.12 13.10
C GLU A 5 52.09 29.61 13.23
N LEU A 6 51.83 30.90 12.95
CA LEU A 6 50.48 31.46 12.92
C LEU A 6 49.56 30.75 11.90
N ARG A 7 50.09 30.35 10.75
CA ARG A 7 49.34 29.58 9.74
C ARG A 7 49.04 28.15 10.18
N ARG A 8 49.93 27.50 10.95
CA ARG A 8 49.69 26.16 11.51
C ARG A 8 48.59 26.19 12.58
N GLU A 9 48.60 27.19 13.45
CA GLU A 9 47.60 27.35 14.51
C GLU A 9 46.21 27.65 13.94
N LYS A 10 46.12 28.48 12.88
CA LYS A 10 44.86 28.66 12.15
C LYS A 10 44.38 27.33 11.57
N ARG A 11 45.22 26.60 10.84
CA ARG A 11 44.84 25.30 10.24
C ARG A 11 44.32 24.28 11.25
N LYS A 12 44.95 24.16 12.43
CA LYS A 12 44.46 23.28 13.51
C LYS A 12 43.03 23.65 13.95
N LYS A 13 42.74 24.95 14.13
CA LYS A 13 41.38 25.41 14.48
C LYS A 13 40.35 25.04 13.40
N TRP A 14 40.68 25.24 12.12
CA TRP A 14 39.80 24.86 11.01
C TRP A 14 39.57 23.34 10.94
N LEU A 15 40.60 22.52 11.20
CA LEU A 15 40.46 21.06 11.28
C LEU A 15 39.53 20.65 12.43
N LEU A 16 39.64 21.30 13.58
CA LEU A 16 38.78 21.06 14.74
C LEU A 16 37.32 21.43 14.46
N TYR A 17 37.08 22.58 13.81
CA TYR A 17 35.74 22.97 13.36
C TYR A 17 35.18 22.00 12.32
N GLY A 18 36.00 21.52 11.38
CA GLY A 18 35.59 20.52 10.39
C GLY A 18 35.16 19.21 11.07
N LEU A 19 35.93 18.74 12.04
CA LEU A 19 35.59 17.53 12.80
C LEU A 19 34.28 17.71 13.59
N ALA A 20 34.12 18.84 14.27
CA ALA A 20 32.88 19.16 14.99
C ALA A 20 31.67 19.24 14.05
N PHE A 21 31.83 19.83 12.87
CA PHE A 21 30.77 19.91 11.87
C PHE A 21 30.36 18.53 11.35
N ILE A 22 31.32 17.63 11.10
CA ILE A 22 31.04 16.26 10.69
C ILE A 22 30.23 15.52 11.76
N ILE A 23 30.62 15.65 13.03
CA ILE A 23 29.90 15.04 14.15
C ILE A 23 28.47 15.59 14.23
N PHE A 24 28.32 16.91 14.16
CA PHE A 24 27.00 17.57 14.18
C PHE A 24 26.10 17.12 13.01
N GLN A 25 26.64 17.10 11.79
CA GLN A 25 25.91 16.63 10.61
C GLN A 25 25.51 15.16 10.74
N SER A 26 26.41 14.31 11.25
CA SER A 26 26.11 12.89 11.46
C SER A 26 24.94 12.69 12.43
N ALA A 27 24.87 13.48 13.51
CA ALA A 27 23.78 13.43 14.48
C ALA A 27 22.44 13.87 13.85
N ILE A 28 22.44 14.92 13.03
CA ILE A 28 21.25 15.37 12.29
C ILE A 28 20.77 14.29 11.32
N ILE A 29 21.68 13.69 10.55
CA ILE A 29 21.36 12.62 9.59
C ILE A 29 20.80 11.40 10.33
N ALA A 30 21.40 11.00 11.45
CA ALA A 30 20.91 9.91 12.28
C ALA A 30 19.49 10.20 12.82
N LEU A 31 19.23 11.42 13.29
CA LEU A 31 17.90 11.81 13.75
C LEU A 31 16.88 11.78 12.61
N PHE A 32 17.21 12.31 11.43
CA PHE A 32 16.32 12.33 10.26
C PHE A 32 16.01 10.92 9.75
N THR A 33 17.01 10.05 9.65
CA THR A 33 16.80 8.66 9.23
C THR A 33 15.90 7.92 10.22
N LEU A 34 16.12 8.08 11.52
CA LEU A 34 15.30 7.42 12.54
C LEU A 34 13.85 7.94 12.58
N THR A 35 13.65 9.25 12.40
CA THR A 35 12.32 9.89 12.57
C THR A 35 11.53 9.97 11.27
N VAL A 36 12.16 10.42 10.18
CA VAL A 36 11.51 10.69 8.89
C VAL A 36 11.48 9.44 8.00
N MET A 37 12.56 8.65 7.96
CA MET A 37 12.58 7.41 7.17
C MET A 37 11.91 6.22 7.86
N LYS A 38 11.33 6.41 9.05
CA LYS A 38 10.57 5.35 9.74
C LYS A 38 9.54 4.74 8.80
N VAL A 39 9.72 3.46 8.49
CA VAL A 39 8.87 2.70 7.59
C VAL A 39 7.48 2.56 8.22
N ARG A 40 6.48 3.11 7.55
CA ARG A 40 5.05 2.96 7.84
C ARG A 40 4.43 1.99 6.84
N ASN A 41 3.57 1.11 7.34
CA ASN A 41 2.87 0.17 6.47
C ASN A 41 1.95 0.94 5.51
N PRO A 42 1.95 0.61 4.21
CA PRO A 42 1.04 1.22 3.25
C PRO A 42 -0.41 0.88 3.62
N LYS A 43 -1.32 1.84 3.43
CA LYS A 43 -2.75 1.63 3.72
C LYS A 43 -3.48 1.31 2.43
N PHE A 44 -4.13 0.15 2.38
CA PHE A 44 -5.04 -0.22 1.31
C PHE A 44 -6.41 0.39 1.59
N ARG A 45 -6.99 1.07 0.60
CA ARG A 45 -8.36 1.61 0.67
C ARG A 45 -9.08 1.32 -0.64
N VAL A 46 -10.24 0.69 -0.53
CA VAL A 46 -11.22 0.63 -1.63
C VAL A 46 -11.96 1.97 -1.64
N ARG A 47 -11.97 2.68 -2.78
CA ARG A 47 -12.58 4.01 -2.85
C ARG A 47 -13.94 4.01 -3.54
N SER A 48 -14.10 3.22 -4.58
CA SER A 48 -15.35 3.14 -5.32
C SER A 48 -15.44 1.81 -6.03
N ALA A 49 -16.64 1.24 -6.07
CA ALA A 49 -16.98 0.12 -6.92
C ALA A 49 -18.03 0.62 -7.92
N THR A 50 -17.71 0.51 -9.21
CA THR A 50 -18.65 0.79 -10.30
C THR A 50 -19.15 -0.55 -10.80
N PHE A 51 -20.46 -0.71 -10.88
CA PHE A 51 -21.11 -1.93 -11.36
C PHE A 51 -21.45 -1.73 -12.84
N ASP A 52 -20.95 -2.60 -13.72
CA ASP A 52 -21.12 -2.40 -15.17
C ASP A 52 -22.34 -3.17 -15.69
N THR A 53 -22.45 -4.46 -15.38
CA THR A 53 -23.46 -5.35 -15.96
C THR A 53 -24.05 -6.26 -14.91
N PHE A 54 -25.37 -6.19 -14.75
CA PHE A 54 -26.15 -7.00 -13.83
C PHE A 54 -27.12 -7.85 -14.66
N ASP A 55 -26.81 -9.13 -14.82
CA ASP A 55 -27.66 -10.11 -15.48
C ASP A 55 -28.23 -11.07 -14.43
N ILE A 56 -29.57 -11.08 -14.27
CA ILE A 56 -30.26 -12.05 -13.41
C ILE A 56 -30.76 -13.17 -14.32
N GLN A 57 -30.09 -14.32 -14.26
CA GLN A 57 -30.53 -15.50 -14.98
C GLN A 57 -31.54 -16.24 -14.11
N SER A 58 -32.83 -15.98 -14.38
CA SER A 58 -34.01 -16.68 -13.86
C SER A 58 -34.54 -16.31 -12.47
N THR A 59 -35.88 -16.22 -12.36
CA THR A 59 -36.67 -16.05 -11.12
C THR A 59 -36.86 -17.34 -10.33
N THR A 60 -36.59 -18.51 -10.92
CA THR A 60 -36.77 -19.82 -10.26
C THR A 60 -35.50 -20.35 -9.57
N ASN A 61 -34.32 -19.86 -9.97
CA ASN A 61 -33.03 -20.12 -9.32
C ASN A 61 -32.20 -18.83 -9.44
N PRO A 62 -32.18 -17.95 -8.43
CA PRO A 62 -31.53 -16.65 -8.56
C PRO A 62 -30.01 -16.84 -8.62
N SER A 63 -29.48 -16.89 -9.84
CA SER A 63 -28.05 -16.76 -10.11
C SER A 63 -27.81 -15.42 -10.78
N PHE A 64 -26.95 -14.61 -10.18
CA PHE A 64 -26.48 -13.37 -10.80
C PHE A 64 -24.99 -13.49 -11.11
N SER A 65 -24.62 -13.09 -12.33
CA SER A 65 -23.25 -12.80 -12.72
C SER A 65 -23.11 -11.30 -12.82
N LEU A 66 -22.24 -10.72 -11.99
CA LEU A 66 -22.08 -9.29 -11.86
C LEU A 66 -20.62 -8.92 -12.12
N ARG A 67 -20.38 -8.19 -13.21
CA ARG A 67 -19.05 -7.63 -13.49
C ARG A 67 -18.96 -6.24 -12.87
N THR A 68 -17.96 -6.07 -12.00
CA THR A 68 -17.73 -4.82 -11.28
C THR A 68 -16.31 -4.30 -11.49
N ASN A 69 -16.21 -3.00 -11.78
CA ASN A 69 -14.94 -2.28 -11.79
C ASN A 69 -14.71 -1.66 -10.41
N VAL A 70 -13.83 -2.26 -9.62
CA VAL A 70 -13.46 -1.74 -8.31
C VAL A 70 -12.22 -0.88 -8.43
N VAL A 71 -12.31 0.38 -8.00
CA VAL A 71 -11.16 1.29 -7.89
C VAL A 71 -10.53 1.11 -6.52
N VAL A 72 -9.34 0.51 -6.53
CA VAL A 72 -8.52 0.28 -5.35
C VAL A 72 -7.39 1.32 -5.30
N GLY A 73 -7.14 1.86 -4.11
CA GLY A 73 -6.07 2.82 -3.85
C GLY A 73 -5.06 2.25 -2.84
N ILE A 74 -3.79 2.20 -3.25
CA ILE A 74 -2.66 1.91 -2.36
C ILE A 74 -2.05 3.24 -1.93
N LYS A 75 -2.24 3.60 -0.65
CA LYS A 75 -1.64 4.80 -0.08
C LYS A 75 -0.26 4.47 0.49
N ASN A 76 0.79 4.99 -0.14
CA ASN A 76 2.14 4.97 0.41
C ASN A 76 2.31 6.15 1.37
N ALA A 77 2.53 5.88 2.66
CA ALA A 77 2.77 6.91 3.67
C ALA A 77 4.28 7.18 3.91
N ASN A 78 5.16 6.49 3.18
CA ASN A 78 6.58 6.45 3.47
C ASN A 78 7.38 7.60 2.85
N PHE A 79 8.43 7.93 3.59
CA PHE A 79 9.79 8.38 3.24
C PHE A 79 10.44 7.97 1.92
N GLY A 80 9.79 7.13 1.12
CA GLY A 80 10.44 6.45 0.00
C GLY A 80 9.42 5.79 -0.92
N PRO A 81 9.82 5.39 -2.12
CA PRO A 81 8.96 4.62 -2.99
C PRO A 81 8.69 3.22 -2.41
N TYR A 82 7.44 2.79 -2.45
CA TYR A 82 7.03 1.45 -2.06
C TYR A 82 6.81 0.59 -3.31
N LYS A 83 7.55 -0.51 -3.43
CA LYS A 83 7.35 -1.51 -4.47
C LYS A 83 6.45 -2.61 -3.91
N TYR A 84 5.49 -3.05 -4.70
CA TYR A 84 4.63 -4.19 -4.38
C TYR A 84 4.63 -5.17 -5.54
N ASP A 85 4.64 -6.45 -5.21
CA ASP A 85 4.61 -7.54 -6.19
C ASP A 85 3.19 -7.84 -6.65
N ASN A 86 3.06 -8.80 -7.57
CA ASN A 86 1.76 -9.27 -8.02
C ASN A 86 1.01 -9.85 -6.82
N SER A 87 -0.21 -9.38 -6.56
CA SER A 87 -1.00 -9.78 -5.40
C SER A 87 -2.45 -9.99 -5.80
N THR A 88 -3.12 -10.96 -5.20
CA THR A 88 -4.53 -11.23 -5.43
C THR A 88 -5.33 -10.70 -4.25
N VAL A 89 -6.37 -9.93 -4.52
CA VAL A 89 -7.36 -9.50 -3.52
C VAL A 89 -8.59 -10.36 -3.66
N TYR A 90 -9.05 -10.89 -2.54
CA TYR A 90 -10.27 -11.69 -2.43
C TYR A 90 -11.38 -10.83 -1.87
N PHE A 91 -12.56 -10.92 -2.48
CA PHE A 91 -13.77 -10.24 -2.07
C PHE A 91 -14.69 -11.27 -1.41
N TYR A 92 -15.15 -10.96 -0.20
CA TYR A 92 -16.02 -11.81 0.59
C TYR A 92 -17.35 -11.11 0.86
N TYR A 93 -18.42 -11.90 0.91
CA TYR A 93 -19.72 -11.52 1.44
C TYR A 93 -20.05 -12.47 2.59
N GLY A 94 -20.09 -11.95 3.82
CA GLY A 94 -20.04 -12.80 5.01
C GLY A 94 -18.76 -13.64 5.02
N ASP A 95 -18.89 -14.95 5.23
CA ASP A 95 -17.78 -15.91 5.20
C ASP A 95 -17.55 -16.52 3.80
N THR A 96 -18.27 -16.05 2.79
CA THR A 96 -18.24 -16.63 1.43
C THR A 96 -17.42 -15.78 0.48
N GLU A 97 -16.41 -16.37 -0.14
CA GLU A 97 -15.64 -15.73 -1.20
C GLU A 97 -16.51 -15.55 -2.45
N VAL A 98 -16.79 -14.31 -2.82
CA VAL A 98 -17.65 -13.96 -3.97
C VAL A 98 -16.87 -13.60 -5.23
N GLY A 99 -15.57 -13.33 -5.13
CA GLY A 99 -14.71 -13.04 -6.28
C GLY A 99 -13.27 -12.74 -5.90
N SER A 100 -12.40 -12.69 -6.91
CA SER A 100 -10.99 -12.34 -6.73
C SER A 100 -10.51 -11.40 -7.84
N ALA A 101 -9.46 -10.64 -7.57
CA ALA A 101 -8.96 -9.63 -8.47
C ALA A 101 -7.45 -9.47 -8.37
N ILE A 102 -6.77 -9.42 -9.51
CA ILE A 102 -5.31 -9.37 -9.58
C ILE A 102 -4.85 -7.91 -9.52
N ILE A 103 -3.97 -7.63 -8.56
CA ILE A 103 -3.21 -6.39 -8.47
C ILE A 103 -1.85 -6.63 -9.14
N PRO A 104 -1.61 -6.06 -10.33
CA PRO A 104 -0.34 -6.25 -11.02
C PRO A 104 0.79 -5.55 -10.27
N LYS A 105 1.99 -6.13 -10.36
CA LYS A 105 3.22 -5.58 -9.78
C LYS A 105 3.41 -4.11 -10.14
N SER A 106 3.65 -3.26 -9.14
CA SER A 106 3.95 -1.85 -9.40
C SER A 106 4.66 -1.14 -8.26
N LYS A 107 4.85 0.17 -8.45
CA LYS A 107 5.51 1.07 -7.51
C LYS A 107 4.60 2.24 -7.16
N ALA A 108 4.37 2.46 -5.87
CA ALA A 108 3.72 3.64 -5.33
C ALA A 108 4.79 4.68 -4.93
N GLN A 109 4.66 5.88 -5.49
CA GLN A 109 5.61 6.96 -5.24
C GLN A 109 5.52 7.50 -3.80
N PHE A 110 6.55 8.24 -3.40
CA PHE A 110 6.69 8.84 -2.08
C PHE A 110 5.44 9.64 -1.64
N ARG A 111 4.89 9.34 -0.45
CA ARG A 111 3.68 9.98 0.10
C ARG A 111 2.48 10.08 -0.86
N ARG A 112 2.43 9.26 -1.92
CA ARG A 112 1.37 9.28 -2.94
C ARG A 112 0.44 8.08 -2.80
N THR A 113 -0.77 8.25 -3.33
CA THR A 113 -1.72 7.15 -3.49
C THR A 113 -1.71 6.70 -4.94
N LYS A 114 -1.42 5.43 -5.18
CA LYS A 114 -1.57 4.83 -6.52
C LYS A 114 -2.96 4.22 -6.62
N LYS A 115 -3.71 4.63 -7.64
CA LYS A 115 -5.04 4.12 -7.94
C LYS A 115 -4.97 3.20 -9.13
N PHE A 116 -5.76 2.14 -9.12
CA PHE A 116 -5.96 1.27 -10.27
C PHE A 116 -7.37 0.71 -10.21
N THR A 117 -7.92 0.48 -11.39
CA THR A 117 -9.23 -0.16 -11.57
C THR A 117 -8.98 -1.65 -11.76
N VAL A 118 -9.68 -2.48 -10.99
CA VAL A 118 -9.65 -3.93 -11.15
C VAL A 118 -11.06 -4.40 -11.48
N GLY A 119 -11.18 -5.17 -12.56
CA GLY A 119 -12.40 -5.90 -12.87
C GLY A 119 -12.53 -7.10 -11.92
N VAL A 120 -13.69 -7.23 -11.30
CA VAL A 120 -14.06 -8.37 -10.43
C VAL A 120 -15.33 -8.97 -11.02
N ASP A 121 -15.22 -10.23 -11.41
CA ASP A 121 -16.37 -11.02 -11.83
C ASP A 121 -16.94 -11.71 -10.57
N LEU A 122 -18.12 -11.26 -10.14
CA LEU A 122 -18.84 -11.77 -8.98
C LEU A 122 -19.91 -12.75 -9.46
N ALA A 123 -19.91 -13.97 -8.92
CA ALA A 123 -20.91 -14.99 -9.26
C ALA A 123 -21.63 -15.49 -8.00
N SER A 124 -22.96 -15.39 -7.99
CA SER A 124 -23.81 -15.77 -6.85
C SER A 124 -24.02 -17.27 -6.69
N THR A 125 -23.55 -18.09 -7.61
CA THR A 125 -23.66 -19.56 -7.51
C THR A 125 -23.03 -20.09 -6.21
N LYS A 126 -22.04 -19.38 -5.66
CA LYS A 126 -21.45 -19.67 -4.33
C LYS A 126 -22.34 -19.28 -3.13
N LEU A 127 -23.18 -18.24 -3.25
CA LEU A 127 -24.07 -17.81 -2.15
C LEU A 127 -25.27 -18.76 -1.98
N LEU A 128 -25.72 -19.37 -3.07
CA LEU A 128 -26.83 -20.34 -3.05
C LEU A 128 -26.48 -21.61 -2.26
N LEU A 129 -25.21 -22.06 -2.30
CA LEU A 129 -24.71 -23.21 -1.52
C LEU A 129 -24.76 -22.98 0.01
N VAL A 130 -24.63 -21.72 0.45
CA VAL A 130 -24.62 -21.38 1.88
C VAL A 130 -26.04 -21.27 2.45
N LEU A 131 -26.99 -20.79 1.63
CA LEU A 131 -28.40 -20.77 2.00
C LEU A 131 -29.00 -22.19 2.04
N SER A 132 -28.52 -23.12 1.21
CA SER A 132 -28.90 -24.54 1.33
C SER A 132 -28.32 -25.23 2.56
N ASP A 133 -27.11 -24.90 2.98
CA ASP A 133 -26.49 -25.49 4.19
C ASP A 133 -27.15 -24.99 5.48
N THR A 134 -27.49 -23.70 5.54
CA THR A 134 -28.14 -23.10 6.72
C THR A 134 -29.61 -23.51 6.88
N THR A 135 -30.29 -23.86 5.78
CA THR A 135 -31.65 -24.43 5.84
C THR A 135 -31.67 -25.90 6.25
N LEU A 136 -30.60 -26.65 6.01
CA LEU A 136 -30.44 -28.04 6.47
C LEU A 136 -30.05 -28.16 7.96
N LEU A 137 -29.48 -27.12 8.57
CA LEU A 137 -29.14 -27.10 10.01
C LEU A 137 -30.29 -26.65 10.93
N LEU A 138 -31.44 -26.27 10.36
CA LEU A 138 -32.64 -25.83 11.08
C LEU A 138 -33.81 -26.84 10.98
N LEU A 139 -33.55 -28.06 10.48
CA LEU A 139 -34.43 -29.23 10.52
C LEU A 139 -33.82 -30.33 11.39
#